data_AF-A0A7R9XT48-F1
#
_entry.id   AF-A0A7R9XT48-F1
#
_cell.length_a   1.000
_cell.length_b   1.000
_cell.length_c   1.000
_cell.angle_alpha   90.00
_cell.angle_beta   90.00
_cell.angle_gamma   90.00
#
_symmetry.space_group_name_H-M   'P 1'
#
loop_
_entity.id
_entity.type
_entity.pdbx_description
1 polymer ?
#
loop_
_entity_poly.entity_id
_entity_poly.type
_entity_poly.pdbx_seq_one_letter_code
_entity_poly.pdbx_strand_id
1 'polypeptide(L)'
;SPRAMRPAAGVKPPDANTLRVLIATDTHLGAHERDPIRKDDAFLAFEEIFDHARKQLCDCVFLAGDVFDVNKPSRETLVRCMDALREATRGNKGIEIEVLSDGKENFPSRGMANYEDPNCNVSLPVFSIHGNHDDPAGEANLSAMDVLASAGLVNYFGKHAL
;
A
#
# COMPACT_ATOMS: atom_id res chain seq x y z
N SER A 1 3.64 -16.92 -12.50
CA SER A 1 2.39 -17.28 -11.81
C SER A 1 2.62 -17.02 -10.35
N PRO A 2 1.87 -16.12 -9.68
CA PRO A 2 2.03 -15.89 -8.26
C PRO A 2 1.83 -17.26 -7.59
N ARG A 3 2.85 -17.75 -6.87
CA ARG A 3 2.69 -18.99 -6.11
C ARG A 3 1.52 -18.75 -5.17
N ALA A 4 0.47 -19.56 -5.28
CA ALA A 4 -0.64 -19.54 -4.34
C ALA A 4 -0.07 -19.78 -2.94
N MET A 5 0.19 -18.69 -2.21
CA MET A 5 0.88 -18.74 -0.93
C MET A 5 -0.14 -19.18 0.11
N ARG A 6 0.17 -20.28 0.80
CA ARG A 6 -0.73 -20.87 1.78
C ARG A 6 -0.71 -20.05 3.07
N PRO A 7 -1.82 -20.01 3.83
CA PRO A 7 -1.83 -19.44 5.17
C PRO A 7 -0.73 -20.06 6.04
N ALA A 8 -0.20 -19.31 7.00
CA ALA A 8 0.73 -19.86 7.98
C ALA A 8 0.07 -20.96 8.81
N ALA A 9 0.87 -21.92 9.30
CA ALA A 9 0.36 -23.05 10.06
C ALA A 9 -0.42 -22.57 11.29
N GLY A 10 -1.64 -23.06 11.46
CA GLY A 10 -2.53 -22.70 12.57
C GLY A 10 -3.32 -21.40 12.37
N VAL A 11 -3.03 -20.61 11.33
CA VAL A 11 -3.82 -19.41 11.00
C VAL A 11 -5.14 -19.84 10.36
N LYS A 12 -6.24 -19.49 11.02
CA LYS A 12 -7.59 -19.62 10.48
C LYS A 12 -8.03 -18.28 9.87
N PRO A 13 -8.93 -18.32 8.88
CA PRO A 13 -9.64 -17.11 8.44
C PRO A 13 -10.26 -16.41 9.67
N PRO A 14 -10.25 -15.07 9.72
CA PRO A 14 -11.05 -14.35 10.71
C PRO A 14 -12.53 -14.75 10.57
N ASP A 15 -13.28 -14.69 11.68
CA ASP A 15 -14.73 -14.75 11.59
C ASP A 15 -15.30 -13.45 10.98
N ALA A 16 -16.57 -13.48 10.57
CA ALA A 16 -17.21 -12.38 9.86
C ALA A 16 -17.30 -11.05 10.66
N ASN A 17 -17.05 -11.06 11.97
CA ASN A 17 -17.07 -9.88 12.82
C ASN A 17 -15.67 -9.45 13.27
N THR A 18 -14.62 -10.04 12.71
CA THR A 18 -13.23 -9.74 13.05
C THR A 18 -12.53 -9.14 11.84
N LEU A 19 -12.13 -7.88 11.93
CA LEU A 19 -11.27 -7.22 10.94
C LEU A 19 -9.80 -7.46 11.29
N ARG A 20 -9.03 -8.08 10.39
CA ARG A 20 -7.59 -8.30 10.56
C ARG A 20 -6.79 -7.34 9.69
N VAL A 21 -6.12 -6.38 10.34
CA VAL A 21 -5.29 -5.38 9.69
C VAL A 21 -3.83 -5.69 9.93
N LEU A 22 -3.02 -5.72 8.86
CA LEU A 22 -1.57 -5.62 9.02
C LEU A 22 -1.17 -4.15 9.05
N ILE A 23 -0.41 -3.74 10.04
CA ILE A 23 0.08 -2.36 10.17
C ILE A 23 1.60 -2.37 9.96
N ALA A 24 2.07 -1.47 9.10
CA ALA A 24 3.49 -1.20 8.88
C ALA A 24 3.72 0.31 8.70
N THR A 25 4.95 0.76 8.87
CA THR A 25 5.33 2.18 8.78
C THR A 25 6.82 2.27 8.47
N ASP A 26 7.29 3.45 8.04
CA ASP A 26 8.72 3.78 7.91
C ASP A 26 9.46 2.74 7.05
N THR A 27 8.90 2.43 5.88
CA THR A 27 9.51 1.45 4.97
C THR A 27 10.67 2.04 4.18
N HIS A 28 10.73 3.37 4.05
CA HIS A 28 11.84 4.12 3.46
C HIS A 28 12.36 3.49 2.15
N LEU A 29 11.44 3.22 1.21
CA LEU A 29 11.81 2.72 -0.11
C LEU A 29 12.75 3.72 -0.81
N GLY A 30 13.86 3.20 -1.32
CA GLY A 30 14.95 4.00 -1.88
C GLY A 30 16.09 4.31 -0.90
N ALA A 31 15.95 3.94 0.39
CA ALA A 31 17.05 4.02 1.34
C ALA A 31 18.26 3.23 0.85
N HIS A 32 19.42 3.87 0.85
CA HIS A 32 20.68 3.28 0.39
C HIS A 32 20.66 2.72 -1.05
N GLU A 33 19.81 3.25 -1.95
CA GLU A 33 19.66 2.77 -3.34
C GLU A 33 20.98 2.72 -4.14
N ARG A 34 21.99 3.53 -3.77
CA ARG A 34 23.32 3.55 -4.41
C ARG A 34 24.35 2.60 -3.79
N ASP A 35 24.03 1.98 -2.65
CA ASP A 35 24.92 1.06 -1.97
C ASP A 35 24.85 -0.33 -2.64
N PRO A 36 25.97 -0.89 -3.11
CA PRO A 36 25.96 -2.14 -3.87
C PRO A 36 25.52 -3.37 -3.05
N ILE A 37 25.54 -3.28 -1.72
CA ILE A 37 25.18 -4.37 -0.80
C ILE A 37 23.76 -4.16 -0.26
N ARG A 38 23.41 -2.93 0.11
CA ARG A 38 22.19 -2.62 0.90
C ARG A 38 21.02 -2.07 0.09
N LYS A 39 21.22 -1.75 -1.19
CA LYS A 39 20.20 -1.14 -2.07
C LYS A 39 18.85 -1.88 -2.13
N ASP A 40 18.85 -3.18 -1.83
CA ASP A 40 17.65 -4.02 -1.93
C ASP A 40 16.98 -4.27 -0.57
N ASP A 41 17.61 -3.87 0.55
CA ASP A 41 17.14 -4.18 1.91
C ASP A 41 15.70 -3.66 2.14
N ALA A 42 15.45 -2.39 1.82
CA ALA A 42 14.14 -1.76 2.00
C ALA A 42 13.04 -2.45 1.16
N PHE A 43 13.37 -2.86 -0.06
CA PHE A 43 12.42 -3.55 -0.93
C PHE A 43 12.12 -4.97 -0.46
N LEU A 44 13.13 -5.71 -0.02
CA LEU A 44 12.94 -7.05 0.53
C LEU A 44 12.04 -7.02 1.77
N ALA A 45 12.27 -6.06 2.67
CA ALA A 45 11.41 -5.87 3.84
C ALA A 45 9.98 -5.46 3.46
N PHE A 46 9.84 -4.55 2.48
CA PHE A 46 8.54 -4.12 1.97
C PHE A 46 7.73 -5.26 1.34
N GLU A 47 8.36 -6.12 0.57
CA GLU A 47 7.71 -7.32 0.01
C GLU A 47 7.31 -8.31 1.11
N GLU A 48 8.15 -8.46 2.15
CA GLU A 48 7.88 -9.35 3.29
C GLU A 48 6.62 -8.94 4.06
N ILE A 49 6.33 -7.63 4.15
CA ILE A 49 5.10 -7.10 4.74
C ILE A 49 3.85 -7.75 4.10
N PHE A 50 3.80 -7.81 2.77
CA PHE A 50 2.66 -8.39 2.06
C PHE A 50 2.63 -9.92 2.14
N ASP A 51 3.80 -10.54 2.23
CA ASP A 51 3.88 -11.97 2.51
C ASP A 51 3.28 -12.32 3.87
N HIS A 52 3.56 -11.51 4.90
CA HIS A 52 2.95 -11.66 6.22
C HIS A 52 1.45 -11.38 6.17
N ALA A 53 1.00 -10.31 5.50
CA ALA A 53 -0.43 -10.01 5.35
C ALA A 53 -1.20 -11.21 4.76
N ARG A 54 -0.66 -11.84 3.72
CA ARG A 54 -1.25 -13.03 3.08
C ARG A 54 -1.21 -14.25 3.98
N LYS A 55 -0.06 -14.56 4.59
CA LYS A 55 0.11 -15.69 5.52
C LYS A 55 -0.82 -15.58 6.72
N GLN A 56 -1.05 -14.36 7.19
CA GLN A 56 -1.92 -14.06 8.31
C GLN A 56 -3.37 -13.84 7.91
N LEU A 57 -3.75 -14.00 6.64
CA LEU A 57 -5.13 -13.79 6.17
C LEU A 57 -5.70 -12.43 6.59
N CYS A 58 -4.90 -11.37 6.45
CA CYS A 58 -5.36 -10.01 6.67
C CYS A 58 -6.39 -9.58 5.61
N ASP A 59 -7.29 -8.71 6.02
CA ASP A 59 -8.33 -8.13 5.18
C ASP A 59 -7.82 -6.86 4.49
N CYS A 60 -6.91 -6.14 5.12
CA CYS A 60 -6.22 -5.00 4.54
C CYS A 60 -4.82 -4.79 5.15
N VAL A 61 -4.04 -3.93 4.51
CA VAL A 61 -2.78 -3.40 5.02
C VAL A 61 -2.93 -1.90 5.27
N PHE A 62 -2.40 -1.41 6.38
CA PHE A 62 -2.27 0.01 6.67
C PHE A 62 -0.79 0.40 6.73
N LEU A 63 -0.37 1.28 5.83
CA LEU A 63 0.95 1.91 5.81
C LEU A 63 0.86 3.29 6.47
N ALA A 64 1.50 3.44 7.63
CA ALA A 64 1.30 4.61 8.51
C ALA A 64 2.26 5.78 8.25
N GLY A 65 2.83 5.87 7.04
CA GLY A 65 3.71 6.96 6.62
C GLY A 65 5.12 6.49 6.25
N ASP A 66 5.89 7.41 5.66
CA ASP A 66 7.28 7.21 5.21
C ASP A 66 7.48 5.92 4.41
N VAL A 67 6.59 5.74 3.42
CA VAL A 67 6.73 4.65 2.43
C VAL A 67 8.00 4.85 1.63
N PHE A 68 8.30 6.09 1.25
CA PHE A 68 9.51 6.47 0.50
C PHE A 68 10.51 7.22 1.38
N ASP A 69 11.80 6.96 1.17
CA ASP A 69 12.89 7.61 1.93
C ASP A 69 13.05 9.10 1.60
N VAL A 70 12.61 9.50 0.41
CA VAL A 70 12.69 10.89 -0.07
C VAL A 70 11.41 11.29 -0.78
N ASN A 71 11.06 12.57 -0.68
CA ASN A 71 9.83 13.15 -1.22
C ASN A 71 9.64 12.90 -2.72
N LYS A 72 10.76 12.92 -3.45
CA LYS A 72 10.82 12.65 -4.89
C LYS A 72 11.63 11.38 -5.12
N PRO A 73 11.02 10.19 -4.97
CA PRO A 73 11.72 8.92 -5.14
C PRO A 73 12.31 8.81 -6.55
N SER A 74 13.37 8.02 -6.68
CA SER A 74 13.94 7.72 -7.98
C SER A 74 12.88 7.01 -8.85
N ARG A 75 13.03 7.08 -10.18
CA ARG A 75 12.17 6.31 -11.10
C ARG A 75 12.26 4.81 -10.85
N GLU A 76 13.46 4.32 -10.52
CA GLU A 76 13.66 2.90 -10.20
C GLU A 76 12.89 2.53 -8.94
N THR A 77 13.04 3.30 -7.87
CA THR A 77 12.32 3.11 -6.60
C THR A 77 10.80 3.13 -6.81
N LEU A 78 10.29 4.12 -7.54
CA LEU A 78 8.85 4.26 -7.79
C LEU A 78 8.30 3.08 -8.62
N VAL A 79 8.99 2.69 -9.70
CA VAL A 79 8.57 1.55 -10.54
C VAL A 79 8.58 0.25 -9.73
N ARG A 80 9.65 -0.01 -8.97
CA ARG A 80 9.75 -1.20 -8.11
C ARG A 80 8.63 -1.24 -7.06
N CYS A 81 8.31 -0.11 -6.43
CA CYS A 81 7.20 0.00 -5.49
C CYS A 81 5.85 -0.34 -6.16
N MET A 82 5.60 0.22 -7.34
CA MET A 82 4.37 -0.02 -8.09
C MET A 82 4.22 -1.49 -8.50
N ASP A 83 5.31 -2.14 -8.93
CA ASP A 83 5.33 -3.55 -9.29
C ASP A 83 5.09 -4.46 -8.08
N ALA A 84 5.77 -4.18 -6.95
CA ALA A 84 5.60 -4.92 -5.70
C ALA A 84 4.15 -4.83 -5.18
N LEU A 85 3.58 -3.61 -5.15
CA LEU A 85 2.17 -3.40 -4.79
C LEU A 85 1.23 -4.13 -5.74
N ARG A 86 1.47 -4.07 -7.05
CA ARG A 86 0.63 -4.74 -8.05
C ARG A 86 0.63 -6.26 -7.86
N GLU A 87 1.78 -6.87 -7.64
CA GLU A 87 1.88 -8.32 -7.39
C GLU A 87 1.28 -8.71 -6.03
N ALA A 88 1.40 -7.84 -5.02
CA ALA A 88 0.89 -8.09 -3.68
C ALA A 88 -0.63 -7.98 -3.57
N THR A 89 -1.24 -7.03 -4.27
CA THR A 89 -2.60 -6.55 -3.96
C THR A 89 -3.67 -6.92 -4.98
N ARG A 90 -3.28 -7.47 -6.14
CA ARG A 90 -4.23 -7.84 -7.21
C ARG A 90 -4.64 -9.31 -7.09
N GLY A 91 -5.89 -9.61 -7.39
CA GLY A 91 -6.40 -10.98 -7.41
C GLY A 91 -7.91 -11.06 -7.27
N ASN A 92 -8.44 -12.27 -7.31
CA ASN A 92 -9.89 -12.52 -7.37
C ASN A 92 -10.55 -12.74 -6.00
N LYS A 93 -9.84 -12.55 -4.88
CA LYS A 93 -10.42 -12.63 -3.53
C LYS A 93 -11.37 -11.44 -3.37
N GLY A 94 -12.62 -11.69 -2.96
CA GLY A 94 -13.55 -10.63 -2.61
C GLY A 94 -13.08 -9.84 -1.39
N ILE A 95 -13.39 -8.54 -1.37
CA ILE A 95 -13.15 -7.67 -0.22
C ILE A 95 -14.42 -7.59 0.62
N GLU A 96 -14.30 -7.86 1.91
CA GLU A 96 -15.43 -7.86 2.87
C GLU A 96 -15.50 -6.57 3.71
N ILE A 97 -14.69 -5.57 3.36
CA ILE A 97 -14.67 -4.25 4.00
C ILE A 97 -15.50 -3.27 3.17
N GLU A 98 -16.44 -2.57 3.81
CA GLU A 98 -17.24 -1.50 3.21
C GLU A 98 -16.81 -0.14 3.74
N VAL A 99 -16.62 0.85 2.85
CA VAL A 99 -16.40 2.25 3.25
C VAL A 99 -17.75 2.98 3.31
N LEU A 100 -18.20 3.29 4.52
CA LEU A 100 -19.47 4.01 4.74
C LEU A 100 -19.32 5.54 4.75
N SER A 101 -18.10 6.04 4.93
CA SER A 101 -17.78 7.48 4.91
C SER A 101 -17.75 8.04 3.49
N ASP A 102 -17.83 9.37 3.34
CA ASP A 102 -17.78 10.00 2.01
C ASP A 102 -16.44 9.71 1.30
N GLY A 103 -16.51 8.96 0.21
CA GLY A 103 -15.34 8.62 -0.60
C GLY A 103 -14.68 9.83 -1.27
N LYS A 104 -15.41 10.93 -1.49
CA LYS A 104 -14.84 12.17 -2.05
C LYS A 104 -13.98 12.92 -1.05
N GLU A 105 -14.32 12.83 0.23
CA GLU A 105 -13.53 13.41 1.31
C GLU A 105 -12.27 12.57 1.56
N ASN A 106 -12.42 11.25 1.63
CA ASN A 106 -11.32 10.35 1.98
C ASN A 106 -10.36 10.07 0.82
N PHE A 107 -10.86 10.02 -0.42
CA PHE A 107 -10.10 9.62 -1.60
C PHE A 107 -10.24 10.66 -2.72
N PRO A 108 -9.73 11.88 -2.53
CA PRO A 108 -10.01 13.02 -3.43
C PRO A 108 -9.59 12.80 -4.89
N SER A 109 -8.66 11.89 -5.16
CA SER A 109 -8.22 11.55 -6.53
C SER A 109 -9.24 10.69 -7.30
N ARG A 110 -10.05 9.87 -6.61
CA ARG A 110 -10.93 8.87 -7.24
C ARG A 110 -12.38 8.91 -6.78
N GLY A 111 -12.64 9.48 -5.61
CA GLY A 111 -13.95 9.56 -4.96
C GLY A 111 -14.48 8.23 -4.40
N MET A 112 -13.66 7.18 -4.39
CA MET A 112 -14.02 5.83 -3.94
C MET A 112 -12.76 5.06 -3.55
N ALA A 113 -12.92 3.97 -2.79
CA ALA A 113 -11.81 3.07 -2.51
C ALA A 113 -11.39 2.31 -3.78
N ASN A 114 -10.11 1.96 -3.91
CA ASN A 114 -9.56 1.35 -5.11
C ASN A 114 -10.17 -0.01 -5.47
N TYR A 115 -10.70 -0.74 -4.48
CA TYR A 115 -11.36 -2.04 -4.67
C TYR A 115 -12.85 -1.91 -5.05
N GLU A 116 -13.41 -0.71 -5.00
CA GLU A 116 -14.77 -0.42 -5.48
C GLU A 116 -14.79 -0.05 -6.97
N ASP A 117 -13.64 0.27 -7.55
CA ASP A 117 -13.53 0.53 -9.00
C ASP A 117 -13.68 -0.78 -9.79
N PRO A 118 -14.71 -0.92 -10.65
CA PRO A 118 -14.95 -2.14 -11.42
C PRO A 118 -13.82 -2.49 -12.41
N ASN A 119 -12.91 -1.55 -12.70
CA ASN A 119 -11.76 -1.77 -13.56
C ASN A 119 -10.48 -2.15 -12.78
N CYS A 120 -10.55 -2.17 -11.44
CA CYS A 120 -9.44 -2.49 -10.56
C CYS A 120 -9.69 -3.78 -9.79
N ASN A 121 -9.03 -4.87 -10.18
CA ASN A 121 -9.15 -6.16 -9.47
C ASN A 121 -8.23 -6.21 -8.25
N VAL A 122 -8.71 -5.73 -7.10
CA VAL A 122 -7.96 -5.66 -5.82
C VAL A 122 -8.42 -6.78 -4.88
N SER A 123 -7.47 -7.55 -4.35
CA SER A 123 -7.68 -8.66 -3.40
C SER A 123 -7.16 -8.38 -1.99
N LEU A 124 -6.30 -7.36 -1.84
CA LEU A 124 -5.77 -6.90 -0.57
C LEU A 124 -5.61 -5.36 -0.63
N PRO A 125 -6.61 -4.60 -0.16
CA PRO A 125 -6.54 -3.15 -0.17
C PRO A 125 -5.45 -2.64 0.79
N VAL A 126 -4.72 -1.63 0.31
CA VAL A 126 -3.69 -0.93 1.09
C VAL A 126 -4.22 0.47 1.37
N PHE A 127 -4.32 0.85 2.63
CA PHE A 127 -4.62 2.19 3.07
C PHE A 127 -3.33 2.86 3.52
N SER A 128 -3.15 4.14 3.22
CA SER A 128 -1.93 4.85 3.60
C SER A 128 -2.19 6.30 3.93
N ILE A 129 -1.41 6.81 4.88
CA ILE A 129 -1.12 8.24 5.05
C ILE A 129 0.29 8.53 4.52
N HIS A 130 0.66 9.80 4.42
CA HIS A 130 2.05 10.22 4.21
C HIS A 130 2.73 10.44 5.58
N GLY A 131 4.04 10.32 5.62
CA GLY A 131 4.90 10.80 6.70
C GLY A 131 5.63 12.07 6.29
N ASN A 132 6.72 12.41 6.99
CA ASN A 132 7.47 13.64 6.74
C ASN A 132 8.49 13.52 5.60
N HIS A 133 8.81 12.31 5.14
CA HIS A 133 9.70 12.09 4.00
C HIS A 133 8.95 12.05 2.67
N ASP A 134 7.70 11.61 2.65
CA ASP A 134 6.86 11.47 1.46
C ASP A 134 5.61 12.37 1.49
N ASP A 135 5.73 13.52 2.16
CA ASP A 135 4.73 14.55 2.29
C ASP A 135 4.35 15.22 0.95
N PRO A 136 3.14 15.78 0.83
CA PRO A 136 2.79 16.62 -0.31
C PRO A 136 3.72 17.84 -0.45
N ALA A 137 4.24 18.08 -1.66
CA ALA A 137 5.14 19.21 -1.91
C ALA A 137 4.90 19.88 -3.27
N GLY A 138 5.47 21.07 -3.43
CA GLY A 138 5.39 21.88 -4.65
C GLY A 138 4.04 22.56 -4.85
N GLU A 139 3.90 23.32 -5.95
CA GLU A 139 2.70 24.13 -6.23
C GLU A 139 1.41 23.31 -6.33
N ALA A 140 1.51 22.08 -6.85
CA ALA A 140 0.38 21.18 -7.01
C ALA A 140 0.01 20.42 -5.72
N ASN A 141 0.80 20.57 -4.64
CA ASN A 141 0.62 19.85 -3.39
C ASN A 141 0.48 18.33 -3.59
N LEU A 142 1.43 17.74 -4.34
CA LEU A 142 1.43 16.31 -4.69
C LEU A 142 2.61 15.59 -4.04
N SER A 143 2.40 14.31 -3.75
CA SER A 143 3.36 13.39 -3.17
C SER A 143 3.51 12.14 -4.05
N ALA A 144 4.50 11.29 -3.76
CA ALA A 144 4.57 9.96 -4.35
C ALA A 144 3.32 9.12 -4.04
N MET A 145 2.66 9.36 -2.90
CA MET A 145 1.42 8.69 -2.51
C MET A 145 0.24 9.04 -3.45
N ASP A 146 0.18 10.27 -3.95
CA ASP A 146 -0.82 10.67 -4.95
C ASP A 146 -0.64 9.87 -6.26
N VAL A 147 0.61 9.59 -6.67
CA VAL A 147 0.91 8.78 -7.85
C VAL A 147 0.42 7.35 -7.67
N LEU A 148 0.72 6.73 -6.52
CA LEU A 148 0.27 5.38 -6.20
C LEU A 148 -1.27 5.29 -6.13
N ALA A 149 -1.93 6.30 -5.54
CA ALA A 149 -3.39 6.35 -5.45
C ALA A 149 -4.04 6.54 -6.82
N SER A 150 -3.48 7.42 -7.66
CA SER A 150 -3.95 7.61 -9.04
C SER A 150 -3.80 6.34 -9.88
N ALA A 151 -2.81 5.50 -9.59
CA ALA A 151 -2.63 4.19 -10.23
C ALA A 151 -3.56 3.09 -9.66
N GLY A 152 -4.37 3.40 -8.64
CA GLY A 152 -5.25 2.45 -7.97
C GLY A 152 -4.52 1.40 -7.14
N LEU A 153 -3.28 1.67 -6.72
CA LEU A 153 -2.46 0.74 -5.93
C LEU A 153 -2.66 0.91 -4.43
N VAL A 154 -2.97 2.12 -3.98
CA VAL A 154 -3.23 2.45 -2.56
C VAL A 154 -4.45 3.36 -2.41
N ASN A 155 -5.08 3.30 -1.26
CA ASN A 155 -6.09 4.23 -0.78
C ASN A 155 -5.39 5.28 0.07
N TYR A 156 -4.95 6.38 -0.55
CA TYR A 156 -4.32 7.49 0.14
C TYR A 156 -5.39 8.40 0.76
N PHE A 157 -5.33 8.57 2.09
CA PHE A 157 -6.29 9.36 2.87
C PHE A 157 -5.58 10.24 3.89
N GLY A 158 -6.34 11.08 4.59
CA GLY A 158 -5.81 11.93 5.65
C GLY A 158 -4.88 13.03 5.15
N LYS A 159 -4.95 13.41 3.87
CA LYS A 159 -4.11 14.45 3.28
C LYS A 159 -4.44 15.82 3.90
N HIS A 160 -3.50 16.36 4.67
CA HIS A 160 -3.48 17.75 5.11
C HIS A 160 -2.28 18.44 4.46
N ALA A 161 -2.45 19.69 4.04
CA ALA A 161 -1.30 20.52 3.70
C ALA A 161 -0.58 20.88 5.01
N LEU A 162 0.73 20.66 5.06
CA LEU A 162 1.59 21.21 6.12
C LEU A 162 1.77 22.73 5.92
#